data_AF-A0A2E0A1K8-F1
#
_entry.id   AF-A0A2E0A1K8-F1
#
_cell.length_a   1.000
_cell.length_b   1.000
_cell.length_c   1.000
_cell.angle_alpha   90.00
_cell.angle_beta   90.00
_cell.angle_gamma   90.00
#
_symmetry.space_group_name_H-M   'P 1'
#
loop_
_entity.id
_entity.type
_entity.pdbx_description
1 polymer ?
#
loop_
_entity_poly.entity_id
_entity_poly.type
_entity_poly.pdbx_seq_one_letter_code
_entity_poly.pdbx_strand_id
1 'polypeptide(L)' 'MDIIYVLIPLSILLISIAVLVFFWAVKGGQFDDLDSPAHRILFDDDDEPQPAPEQTKPADKKSSDD' A
#
# COMPACT_ATOMS: atom_id res chain seq x y z
N MET A 1 -17.27 -3.59 -45.22
CA MET A 1 -16.98 -2.48 -44.28
C MET A 1 -17.71 -2.71 -42.95
N ASP A 2 -17.99 -3.97 -42.62
CA ASP A 2 -19.03 -4.32 -41.65
C ASP A 2 -18.47 -4.47 -40.24
N ILE A 3 -17.17 -4.70 -40.13
CA ILE A 3 -16.46 -4.81 -38.86
C ILE A 3 -16.52 -3.52 -38.03
N ILE A 4 -16.69 -2.37 -38.69
CA ILE A 4 -16.82 -1.06 -38.03
C ILE A 4 -18.07 -1.04 -37.14
N TYR A 5 -19.16 -1.72 -37.53
CA TYR A 5 -20.38 -1.82 -36.73
C TYR A 5 -20.20 -2.64 -35.46
N VAL A 6 -19.16 -3.48 -35.38
CA VAL A 6 -18.81 -4.24 -34.17
C VAL A 6 -17.77 -3.48 -33.33
N LEU A 7 -16.76 -2.91 -33.99
CA LEU A 7 -15.65 -2.23 -33.32
C LEU A 7 -16.06 -0.94 -32.61
N ILE A 8 -16.95 -0.13 -33.22
CA ILE A 8 -17.43 1.11 -32.60
C ILE A 8 -18.14 0.81 -31.25
N PRO A 9 -19.19 -0.02 -31.17
CA PRO A 9 -19.85 -0.27 -29.89
C PRO A 9 -18.93 -1.01 -28.90
N LEU A 10 -18.08 -1.91 -29.37
CA LEU A 10 -17.10 -2.59 -28.51
C LEU A 10 -16.12 -1.60 -27.87
N SER A 11 -15.59 -0.64 -28.65
CA SER A 11 -14.68 0.38 -28.13
C SER A 11 -15.37 1.30 -27.12
N ILE A 12 -16.62 1.72 -27.38
CA ILE A 12 -17.41 2.52 -26.44
C ILE A 12 -17.63 1.76 -25.14
N LEU A 13 -17.94 0.46 -25.21
CA LEU A 13 -18.09 -0.40 -24.04
C LEU A 13 -16.80 -0.47 -23.22
N LEU A 14 -15.66 -0.72 -23.87
CA LEU A 14 -14.36 -0.80 -23.20
C LEU A 14 -13.98 0.53 -22.54
N ILE A 15 -14.18 1.66 -23.22
CA ILE A 15 -13.93 2.99 -22.65
C ILE A 15 -14.86 3.24 -21.45
N SER A 16 -16.14 2.87 -21.56
CA SER A 16 -17.10 3.04 -20.47
C SER A 16 -16.69 2.24 -19.23
N ILE A 17 -16.27 0.99 -19.41
CA ILE A 17 -15.77 0.15 -18.32
C ILE A 17 -14.50 0.76 -17.70
N ALA A 18 -13.54 1.19 -18.53
CA ALA A 18 -12.31 1.80 -18.05
C ALA A 18 -12.59 3.06 -17.20
N VAL A 19 -13.52 3.91 -17.65
CA VAL A 19 -13.95 5.11 -16.92
C VAL A 19 -14.62 4.74 -15.59
N LEU A 20 -15.51 3.74 -15.57
CA LEU A 20 -16.15 3.28 -14.34
C LEU A 20 -15.14 2.76 -13.31
N VAL A 21 -14.19 1.94 -13.77
CA VAL A 21 -13.11 1.41 -12.91
C VAL A 21 -12.22 2.54 -12.40
N PHE A 22 -11.88 3.51 -13.25
CA PHE A 22 -11.10 4.68 -12.87
C PHE A 22 -11.79 5.48 -11.76
N PHE A 23 -13.08 5.82 -11.91
CA PHE A 23 -13.83 6.54 -10.87
C PHE A 23 -13.96 5.72 -9.57
N TRP A 24 -14.12 4.41 -9.66
CA TRP A 24 -14.13 3.54 -8.49
C TRP A 24 -12.79 3.56 -7.75
N ALA A 25 -11.67 3.46 -8.48
CA ALA A 25 -10.32 3.52 -7.90
C ALA A 25 -10.01 4.88 -7.26
N VAL A 26 -10.38 5.98 -7.91
CA VAL A 26 -10.25 7.34 -7.36
C VAL A 26 -11.04 7.49 -6.07
N LYS A 27 -12.30 7.03 -6.05
CA LYS A 27 -13.13 7.08 -4.84
C LYS A 27 -12.68 6.11 -3.75
N GLY A 28 -11.90 5.09 -4.11
CA GLY A 28 -11.32 4.11 -3.19
C GLY A 28 -10.09 4.62 -2.43
N GLY A 29 -9.64 5.85 -2.65
CA GLY A 29 -8.51 6.42 -1.91
C GLY A 29 -7.16 5.79 -2.25
N GLN A 30 -7.05 5.05 -3.38
CA GLN A 30 -5.80 4.41 -3.80
C GLN A 30 -4.66 5.42 -4.04
N PHE A 31 -5.00 6.69 -4.26
CA PHE A 31 -4.05 7.77 -4.48
C PHE A 31 -3.63 8.48 -3.19
N ASP A 32 -4.28 8.21 -2.05
CA ASP A 32 -4.01 8.90 -0.78
C ASP A 32 -2.75 8.37 -0.08
N ASP A 33 -2.29 7.15 -0.42
CA ASP A 33 -1.09 6.52 0.16
C ASP A 33 0.16 6.68 -0.73
N LEU A 34 0.10 7.53 -1.76
CA LEU A 34 1.27 7.84 -2.60
C LEU A 34 2.27 8.78 -1.91
N ASP A 35 1.86 9.48 -0.86
CA ASP A 35 2.71 10.39 -0.08
C ASP A 35 3.59 9.66 0.96
N SER A 36 3.22 8.43 1.32
CA SER A 36 3.85 7.64 2.39
C SER A 36 5.29 7.16 2.09
N PRO A 37 5.66 6.75 0.85
CA PRO A 37 7.02 6.33 0.54
C PRO A 37 8.01 7.48 0.33
N ALA A 38 7.54 8.63 -0.16
CA ALA A 38 8.40 9.78 -0.47
C ALA A 38 8.98 10.44 0.79
N HIS A 39 8.25 10.40 1.91
CA HIS A 39 8.71 10.97 3.17
C HIS A 39 9.74 10.09 3.89
N ARG A 40 9.84 8.79 3.56
CA ARG A 40 10.85 7.89 4.14
C ARG A 40 12.23 8.12 3.53
N ILE A 41 12.31 8.31 2.21
CA ILE A 41 13.61 8.40 1.52
C ILE A 41 14.40 9.69 1.81
N LEU A 42 13.73 10.74 2.30
CA LEU A 42 14.36 12.03 2.60
C LEU A 42 14.69 12.23 4.09
N PHE A 43 14.16 11.36 4.97
CA PHE A 43 14.26 11.51 6.42
C PHE A 43 14.73 10.24 7.15
N ASP A 44 14.85 9.10 6.47
CA ASP A 44 15.38 7.84 7.07
C ASP A 44 16.94 7.83 7.16
N ASP A 45 17.63 8.83 6.60
CA ASP A 45 19.11 8.90 6.63
C ASP A 45 19.67 9.61 7.89
N ASP A 46 18.83 10.31 8.66
CA ASP A 46 19.28 11.11 9.83
C ASP A 46 19.09 10.40 11.19
N ASP A 47 18.43 9.24 11.21
CA ASP A 47 18.18 8.45 12.44
C ASP A 47 18.85 7.07 12.40
N GLU A 48 20.18 7.02 12.22
CA GLU A 48 20.97 5.91 12.77
C GLU A 48 21.31 6.17 14.25
N PRO A 49 20.66 5.44 15.17
CA PRO A 49 21.38 4.85 16.29
C PRO A 49 21.55 3.36 16.03
N GLN A 50 22.79 2.96 15.78
CA GLN A 50 23.24 1.56 15.82
C GLN A 50 22.98 0.91 17.22
N PRO A 51 22.99 -0.43 17.30
CA PRO A 51 21.97 -1.24 17.97
C PRO A 51 22.23 -1.50 19.45
N ALA A 52 21.20 -1.86 20.23
CA ALA A 52 21.37 -2.61 21.47
C ALA A 52 20.15 -3.47 21.85
N PRO A 53 20.37 -4.60 22.56
CA PRO A 53 19.55 -5.80 22.46
C PRO A 53 18.89 -6.16 23.80
N GLU A 54 17.58 -6.01 23.96
CA GLU A 54 16.86 -6.53 25.14
C GLU A 54 15.38 -6.71 24.78
N GLN A 55 14.62 -7.66 25.26
CA GLN A 55 14.84 -8.85 26.08
C GLN A 55 13.48 -9.55 26.01
N THR A 56 13.46 -10.83 25.69
CA THR A 56 12.26 -11.63 25.90
C THR A 56 11.94 -11.61 27.40
N LYS A 57 10.71 -11.18 27.72
CA LYS A 57 10.12 -10.98 29.06
C LYS A 57 10.32 -12.16 30.05
N PRO A 58 10.14 -11.89 31.36
CA PRO A 58 10.84 -12.53 32.48
C PRO A 58 10.29 -13.90 32.86
N ALA A 59 11.20 -14.85 33.11
CA ALA A 59 10.90 -16.08 33.85
C ALA A 59 11.13 -15.85 35.35
N ASP A 60 10.01 -15.75 36.06
CA ASP A 60 9.78 -16.18 37.45
C ASP A 60 11.00 -16.30 38.37
N LYS A 61 11.14 -15.32 39.27
CA LYS A 61 11.72 -15.54 40.59
C LYS A 61 10.78 -16.44 41.40
N LYS A 62 11.00 -17.75 41.33
CA LYS A 62 10.53 -18.67 42.37
C LYS A 62 11.58 -18.72 43.48
N SER A 63 11.29 -18.00 44.57
CA SER A 63 11.39 -18.42 45.97
C SER A 63 12.37 -19.60 46.23
N SER A 64 13.48 -19.43 46.96
CA SER A 64 13.57 -19.30 48.44
C SER A 64 14.29 -20.53 49.00
N ASP A 65 15.37 -20.27 49.76
CA ASP A 65 15.97 -21.12 50.82
C ASP A 65 16.46 -22.54 50.48
N ASP A 66 17.80 -22.69 50.37
CA ASP A 66 18.67 -23.48 51.30
C ASP A 66 20.16 -23.23 50.98
#